data_AF-A0A2G2EDC9-F1
#
_entry.id   AF-A0A2G2EDC9-F1
#
_cell.length_a   1.000
_cell.length_b   1.000
_cell.length_c   1.000
_cell.angle_alpha   90.00
_cell.angle_beta   90.00
_cell.angle_gamma   90.00
#
_symmetry.space_group_name_H-M   'P 1'
#
loop_
_entity.id
_entity.type
_entity.pdbx_description
1 polymer ?
#
loop_
_entity_poly.entity_id
_entity_poly.type
_entity_poly.pdbx_seq_one_letter_code
_entity_poly.pdbx_strand_id
1 'polypeptide(L)'
;MNVIEELLETVHEGVFVLANYRLISFQSGVIHKINEPIKQVILRGLIFWNYVTCSYSFSVETSTHQYSFSMVAQDKYKDTTINGSIFPDAPIYTTLKINLNSTLESEYLPTINRILANEHLGFRYLLIAMTHKEGFSAGTRSYTNNNPGNIGNTDSGANQKFDTLEDGILAQKHYILNIVNGKSSAFPMGELKVIKPYYSPEIAKNPQYGLPPFLPGYTFTFTGQLDQFVKIYSTGARAGNSYLSTIISYFNQNGLVITPESKLQDFIQMGTYG
;
A
#
# COMPACT_ATOMS: atom_id res chain seq x y z
N MET A 1 -31.02 -21.18 30.79
CA MET A 1 -29.81 -20.83 31.55
C MET A 1 -28.94 -20.03 30.60
N ASN A 2 -28.73 -18.75 30.88
CA ASN A 2 -28.13 -17.79 29.95
C ASN A 2 -26.62 -18.04 29.83
N VAL A 3 -26.12 -18.02 28.59
CA VAL A 3 -24.68 -18.10 28.19
C VAL A 3 -23.80 -17.02 28.85
N ILE A 4 -24.41 -16.08 29.59
CA ILE A 4 -23.74 -14.96 30.26
C ILE A 4 -23.12 -15.37 31.61
N GLU A 5 -23.66 -16.37 32.31
CA GLU A 5 -23.14 -16.74 33.64
C GLU A 5 -21.87 -17.61 33.56
N GLU A 6 -21.69 -18.37 32.48
CA GLU A 6 -20.52 -19.26 32.30
C GLU A 6 -19.23 -18.49 31.93
N LEU A 7 -19.34 -17.22 31.54
CA LEU A 7 -18.20 -16.37 31.16
C LEU A 7 -17.62 -15.55 32.33
N LEU A 8 -18.31 -15.52 33.49
CA LEU A 8 -17.92 -14.68 34.63
C LEU A 8 -17.13 -15.42 35.72
N GLU A 9 -17.08 -16.76 35.71
CA GLU A 9 -16.36 -17.51 36.74
C GLU A 9 -14.85 -17.68 36.49
N THR A 10 -14.32 -17.24 35.34
CA THR A 10 -12.89 -17.41 35.02
C THR A 10 -12.14 -16.08 34.90
N VAL A 11 -12.37 -15.16 35.84
CA VAL A 11 -11.51 -13.98 36.03
C VAL A 11 -11.11 -13.90 37.49
N HIS A 12 -10.26 -14.82 37.92
CA HIS A 12 -9.58 -14.68 39.22
C HIS A 12 -8.06 -14.84 39.21
N GLU A 13 -7.44 -15.25 38.09
CA GLU A 13 -5.99 -15.37 38.02
C GLU A 13 -5.48 -15.06 36.61
N GLY A 14 -5.39 -13.77 36.26
CA GLY A 14 -4.37 -13.23 35.33
C GLY A 14 -4.13 -13.86 33.95
N VAL A 15 -5.00 -14.74 33.42
CA VAL A 15 -4.80 -15.42 32.13
C VAL A 15 -6.11 -15.36 31.33
N PHE A 16 -6.08 -14.69 30.17
CA PHE A 16 -7.20 -14.73 29.22
C PHE A 16 -6.87 -15.69 28.08
N VAL A 17 -7.67 -16.75 27.95
CA VAL A 17 -7.71 -17.64 26.79
C VAL A 17 -8.74 -17.07 25.80
N LEU A 18 -8.29 -16.68 24.60
CA LEU A 18 -9.17 -16.25 23.52
C LEU A 18 -9.78 -17.49 22.84
N ALA A 19 -11.00 -17.86 23.26
CA ALA A 19 -11.82 -18.84 22.56
C ALA A 19 -12.68 -18.18 21.48
N ASN A 20 -12.71 -18.81 20.29
CA ASN A 20 -13.44 -18.42 19.08
C ASN A 20 -14.91 -18.03 19.33
N TYR A 21 -15.31 -16.79 18.99
CA TYR A 21 -16.73 -16.48 18.79
C TYR A 21 -17.02 -15.52 17.62
N ARG A 22 -18.06 -15.91 16.85
CA ARG A 22 -18.75 -15.15 15.80
C ARG A 22 -19.34 -13.84 16.35
N LEU A 23 -19.32 -12.81 15.50
CA LEU A 23 -19.90 -11.49 15.74
C LEU A 23 -21.36 -11.57 16.23
N ILE A 24 -21.65 -10.98 17.39
CA ILE A 24 -23.00 -10.59 17.80
C ILE A 24 -23.10 -9.08 17.59
N SER A 25 -24.02 -8.63 16.72
CA SER A 25 -24.26 -7.20 16.50
C SER A 25 -24.96 -6.59 17.72
N PHE A 26 -24.34 -5.60 18.37
CA PHE A 26 -25.01 -4.83 19.42
C PHE A 26 -25.67 -3.59 18.82
N GLN A 27 -27.00 -3.46 19.01
CA GLN A 27 -27.68 -2.18 18.80
C GLN A 27 -27.26 -1.19 19.90
N SER A 28 -27.16 0.09 19.50
CA SER A 28 -26.57 1.20 20.27
C SER A 28 -27.16 1.47 21.67
N GLY A 29 -28.29 0.85 22.02
CA GLY A 29 -28.94 1.02 23.32
C GLY A 29 -28.33 0.24 24.48
N VAL A 30 -27.48 -0.77 24.25
CA VAL A 30 -27.00 -1.69 25.31
C VAL A 30 -25.69 -1.21 25.97
N ILE A 31 -24.94 -0.31 25.33
CA ILE A 31 -23.60 0.11 25.79
C ILE A 31 -23.67 0.96 27.08
N HIS A 32 -24.82 1.54 27.41
CA HIS A 32 -24.97 2.39 28.61
C HIS A 32 -24.97 1.63 29.95
N LYS A 33 -25.03 0.28 29.96
CA LYS A 33 -25.05 -0.52 31.19
C LYS A 33 -23.76 -1.30 31.48
N ILE A 34 -22.73 -1.11 30.67
CA ILE A 34 -21.45 -1.80 30.84
C ILE A 34 -20.53 -0.93 31.71
N ASN A 35 -19.91 -1.54 32.73
CA ASN A 35 -18.95 -0.90 33.63
C ASN A 35 -17.80 -0.28 32.81
N GLU A 36 -17.40 0.95 33.15
CA GLU A 36 -16.43 1.74 32.38
C GLU A 36 -15.09 1.04 32.06
N PRO A 37 -14.51 0.20 32.94
CA PRO A 37 -13.30 -0.56 32.61
C PRO A 37 -13.51 -1.54 31.45
N ILE A 38 -14.69 -2.14 31.33
CA ILE A 38 -15.01 -3.11 30.28
C ILE A 38 -15.26 -2.38 28.94
N LYS A 39 -15.87 -1.19 28.96
CA LYS A 39 -15.94 -0.32 27.76
C LYS A 39 -14.56 0.04 27.23
N GLN A 40 -13.63 0.36 28.11
CA GLN A 40 -12.25 0.70 27.73
C GLN A 40 -11.53 -0.48 27.08
N VAL A 41 -11.77 -1.72 27.55
CA VAL A 41 -11.19 -2.93 26.93
C VAL A 41 -11.83 -3.24 25.57
N ILE A 42 -13.16 -3.08 25.44
CA ILE A 42 -13.86 -3.28 24.15
C ILE A 42 -13.43 -2.24 23.11
N LEU A 43 -13.28 -0.97 23.49
CA LEU A 43 -12.74 0.07 22.61
C LEU A 43 -11.29 -0.21 22.20
N ARG A 44 -10.46 -0.69 23.13
CA ARG A 44 -9.06 -1.08 22.84
C ARG A 44 -8.98 -2.30 21.92
N GLY A 45 -9.89 -3.27 22.06
CA GLY A 45 -9.98 -4.45 21.20
C GLY A 45 -10.50 -4.16 19.79
N LEU A 46 -11.49 -3.27 19.64
CA LEU A 46 -12.04 -2.86 18.34
C LEU A 46 -11.05 -2.06 17.49
N ILE A 47 -10.15 -1.32 18.13
CA ILE A 47 -9.08 -0.57 17.44
C ILE A 47 -7.97 -1.51 16.93
N PHE A 48 -7.80 -2.70 17.53
CA PHE A 48 -6.71 -3.61 17.20
C PHE A 48 -6.94 -4.45 15.92
N TRP A 49 -8.15 -4.45 15.34
CA TRP A 49 -8.44 -5.26 14.13
C TRP A 49 -8.32 -4.49 12.81
N ASN A 50 -8.15 -3.16 12.82
CA ASN A 50 -7.98 -2.40 11.58
C ASN A 50 -6.57 -1.80 11.45
N TYR A 51 -5.79 -2.42 10.56
CA TYR A 51 -4.58 -1.91 9.90
C TYR A 51 -3.26 -1.85 10.71
N VAL A 52 -2.39 -2.80 10.33
CA VAL A 52 -0.94 -2.69 10.05
C VAL A 52 -0.22 -1.42 10.55
N THR A 53 0.59 -1.65 11.59
CA THR A 53 1.79 -0.91 12.04
C THR A 53 1.72 0.61 12.05
N CYS A 54 1.18 1.15 13.12
CA CYS A 54 1.64 2.41 13.68
C CYS A 54 2.22 2.09 15.06
N SER A 55 3.52 2.34 15.26
CA SER A 55 4.17 2.16 16.56
C SER A 55 3.74 3.31 17.47
N TYR A 56 2.91 3.02 18.47
CA TYR A 56 2.54 3.98 19.50
C TYR A 56 3.39 3.72 20.75
N SER A 57 4.16 4.71 21.17
CA SER A 57 4.73 4.76 22.53
C SER A 57 3.73 5.48 23.44
N PHE A 58 3.31 4.81 24.52
CA PHE A 58 2.40 5.38 25.52
C PHE A 58 3.14 5.43 26.86
N SER A 59 3.32 6.63 27.42
CA SER A 59 3.69 6.82 28.82
C SER A 59 2.46 7.25 29.60
N VAL A 60 2.05 6.46 30.59
CA VAL A 60 0.91 6.76 31.45
C VAL A 60 1.40 7.64 32.61
N GLU A 61 1.09 8.94 32.59
CA GLU A 61 1.06 9.74 33.80
C GLU A 61 -0.37 10.18 34.09
N THR A 62 -0.84 9.82 35.28
CA THR A 62 -2.19 10.08 35.78
C THR A 62 -2.34 11.54 36.18
N SER A 63 -2.96 12.36 35.34
CA SER A 63 -3.96 13.36 35.73
C SER A 63 -4.35 14.19 34.51
N THR A 64 -5.66 14.27 34.25
CA THR A 64 -6.33 15.25 33.36
C THR A 64 -5.58 15.63 32.08
N HIS A 65 -5.71 14.84 31.01
CA HIS A 65 -5.13 15.18 29.71
C HIS A 65 -6.16 15.21 28.58
N GLN A 66 -6.21 16.37 27.90
CA GLN A 66 -6.60 16.51 26.50
C GLN A 66 -5.79 15.53 25.65
N TYR A 67 -6.48 14.76 24.82
CA TYR A 67 -5.87 13.93 23.80
C TYR A 67 -5.42 14.82 22.63
N SER A 68 -4.13 15.15 22.53
CA SER A 68 -3.57 15.70 21.30
C SER A 68 -3.14 14.54 20.39
N PHE A 69 -3.91 14.28 19.35
CA PHE A 69 -3.46 13.49 18.21
C PHE A 69 -2.27 14.24 17.58
N SER A 70 -1.10 13.60 17.47
CA SER A 70 -0.05 14.09 16.58
C SER A 70 -0.51 13.87 15.15
N MET A 71 -1.30 14.80 14.63
CA MET A 71 -1.41 14.96 13.19
C MET A 71 0.03 15.11 12.68
N VAL A 72 0.43 14.32 11.67
CA VAL A 72 1.51 14.77 10.79
C VAL A 72 1.12 16.19 10.43
N ALA A 73 1.92 17.18 10.87
CA ALA A 73 1.60 18.58 10.64
C ALA A 73 1.25 18.68 9.16
N GLN A 74 0.00 19.01 8.84
CA GLN A 74 -0.55 18.81 7.49
C GLN A 74 0.34 19.49 6.44
N ASP A 75 1.06 20.52 6.87
CA ASP A 75 1.91 21.38 6.06
C ASP A 75 3.42 21.07 6.16
N LYS A 76 3.86 20.01 6.85
CA LYS A 76 5.31 19.69 7.04
C LYS A 76 6.09 19.72 5.73
N TYR A 77 5.47 19.22 4.66
CA TYR A 77 6.08 19.09 3.33
C TYR A 77 5.60 20.13 2.33
N LYS A 78 4.85 21.14 2.77
CA LYS A 78 4.46 22.27 1.93
C LYS A 78 5.73 22.93 1.38
N ASP A 79 5.77 23.09 0.06
CA ASP A 79 6.88 23.70 -0.67
C ASP A 79 8.27 23.06 -0.43
N THR A 80 8.32 21.84 0.10
CA THR A 80 9.56 21.13 0.45
C THR A 80 9.99 20.19 -0.67
N THR A 81 11.25 20.27 -1.09
CA THR A 81 11.86 19.35 -2.08
C THR A 81 12.94 18.52 -1.42
N ILE A 82 12.87 17.19 -1.57
CA ILE A 82 13.86 16.25 -1.07
C ILE A 82 14.90 15.99 -2.17
N ASN A 83 16.19 16.01 -1.80
CA ASN A 83 17.27 15.57 -2.69
C ASN A 83 17.44 14.05 -2.57
N GLY A 84 17.38 13.34 -3.70
CA GLY A 84 17.29 11.88 -3.74
C GLY A 84 15.85 11.39 -3.89
N SER A 85 15.62 10.09 -3.72
CA SER A 85 14.35 9.42 -4.03
C SER A 85 13.72 8.68 -2.85
N ILE A 86 14.31 8.75 -1.65
CA ILE A 86 13.80 8.09 -0.44
C ILE A 86 12.98 9.09 0.39
N PHE A 87 11.80 8.66 0.85
CA PHE A 87 11.02 9.44 1.80
C PHE A 87 11.59 9.24 3.22
N PRO A 88 11.93 10.32 3.96
CA PRO A 88 12.71 10.21 5.19
C PRO A 88 11.91 9.76 6.42
N ASP A 89 10.60 10.02 6.48
CA ASP A 89 9.80 9.77 7.69
C ASP A 89 9.10 8.41 7.72
N ALA A 90 9.36 7.52 6.75
CA ALA A 90 8.78 6.19 6.76
C ALA A 90 9.87 5.14 6.53
N PRO A 91 9.92 4.05 7.31
CA PRO A 91 10.84 2.96 7.03
C PRO A 91 10.47 2.26 5.71
N ILE A 92 11.46 1.63 5.09
CA ILE A 92 11.27 0.71 3.97
C ILE A 92 11.24 -0.70 4.56
N TYR A 93 10.13 -1.41 4.38
CA TYR A 93 10.00 -2.78 4.85
C TYR A 93 10.29 -3.77 3.71
N THR A 94 11.01 -4.83 4.04
CA THR A 94 11.42 -5.88 3.09
C THR A 94 10.78 -7.23 3.39
N THR A 95 9.97 -7.30 4.44
CA THR A 95 9.40 -8.54 5.01
C THR A 95 7.89 -8.45 5.22
N LEU A 96 7.21 -7.50 4.54
CA LEU A 96 5.75 -7.43 4.60
C LEU A 96 5.16 -8.71 4.01
N LYS A 97 4.22 -9.32 4.72
CA LYS A 97 3.45 -10.44 4.18
C LYS A 97 2.48 -9.89 3.13
N ILE A 98 2.70 -10.25 1.87
CA ILE A 98 1.85 -9.83 0.75
C ILE A 98 0.86 -10.95 0.47
N ASN A 99 -0.42 -10.69 0.76
CA ASN A 99 -1.53 -11.56 0.40
C ASN A 99 -2.27 -10.94 -0.78
N LEU A 100 -2.34 -11.65 -1.89
CA LEU A 100 -3.10 -11.21 -3.05
C LEU A 100 -4.60 -11.38 -2.77
N ASN A 101 -5.43 -10.53 -3.37
CA ASN A 101 -6.87 -10.67 -3.26
C ASN A 101 -7.39 -11.78 -4.19
N SER A 102 -8.63 -12.23 -4.00
CA SER A 102 -9.20 -13.33 -4.78
C SER A 102 -9.22 -13.04 -6.28
N THR A 103 -9.50 -11.81 -6.72
CA THR A 103 -9.47 -11.42 -8.15
C THR A 103 -8.08 -11.59 -8.74
N LEU A 104 -7.04 -11.22 -8.01
CA LEU A 104 -5.66 -11.45 -8.45
C LEU A 104 -5.36 -12.93 -8.59
N GLU A 105 -5.78 -13.74 -7.63
CA GLU A 105 -5.52 -15.18 -7.61
C GLU A 105 -6.31 -15.94 -8.70
N SER A 106 -7.58 -15.61 -8.91
CA SER A 106 -8.47 -16.35 -9.80
C SER A 106 -8.43 -15.88 -11.26
N GLU A 107 -8.06 -14.62 -11.53
CA GLU A 107 -8.14 -14.04 -12.88
C GLU A 107 -6.79 -13.48 -13.35
N TYR A 108 -6.15 -12.63 -12.54
CA TYR A 108 -4.93 -11.95 -12.96
C TYR A 108 -3.74 -12.90 -13.10
N LEU A 109 -3.44 -13.69 -12.06
CA LEU A 109 -2.31 -14.62 -12.05
C LEU A 109 -2.41 -15.66 -13.18
N PRO A 110 -3.55 -16.33 -13.43
CA PRO A 110 -3.70 -17.21 -14.59
C PRO A 110 -3.44 -16.49 -15.92
N THR A 111 -3.95 -15.26 -16.06
CA THR A 111 -3.80 -14.49 -17.31
C THR A 111 -2.34 -14.07 -17.54
N ILE A 112 -1.68 -13.46 -16.55
CA ILE A 112 -0.29 -13.01 -16.69
C ILE A 112 0.66 -14.19 -16.90
N ASN A 113 0.44 -15.32 -16.20
CA ASN A 113 1.28 -16.50 -16.36
C ASN A 113 1.14 -17.13 -17.75
N ARG A 114 -0.04 -17.07 -18.36
CA ARG A 114 -0.26 -17.52 -19.73
C ARG A 114 0.43 -16.60 -20.75
N ILE A 115 0.18 -15.30 -20.68
CA ILE A 115 0.61 -14.37 -21.75
C ILE A 115 2.09 -13.99 -21.62
N LEU A 116 2.64 -14.03 -20.40
CA LEU A 116 4.04 -13.74 -20.10
C LEU A 116 4.82 -15.01 -19.70
N ALA A 117 4.40 -16.19 -20.15
CA ALA A 117 5.07 -17.46 -19.83
C ALA A 117 6.56 -17.45 -20.17
N ASN A 118 6.94 -16.75 -21.25
CA ASN A 118 8.31 -16.62 -21.74
C ASN A 118 9.01 -15.36 -21.23
N GLU A 119 8.48 -14.70 -20.20
CA GLU A 119 9.13 -13.55 -19.56
C GLU A 119 9.84 -13.96 -18.27
N HIS A 120 10.85 -13.18 -17.91
CA HIS A 120 11.59 -13.36 -16.68
C HIS A 120 10.69 -13.20 -15.44
N LEU A 121 10.95 -14.00 -14.40
CA LEU A 121 10.20 -13.98 -13.15
C LEU A 121 10.18 -12.58 -12.51
N GLY A 122 11.32 -11.90 -12.49
CA GLY A 122 11.41 -10.54 -11.96
C GLY A 122 10.46 -9.58 -12.66
N PHE A 123 10.28 -9.70 -13.98
CA PHE A 123 9.34 -8.85 -14.71
C PHE A 123 7.91 -9.15 -14.28
N ARG A 124 7.53 -10.43 -14.26
CA ARG A 124 6.19 -10.86 -13.82
C ARG A 124 5.90 -10.37 -12.40
N TYR A 125 6.85 -10.51 -11.48
CA TYR A 125 6.70 -10.10 -10.08
C TYR A 125 6.55 -8.59 -9.92
N LEU A 126 7.27 -7.79 -10.71
CA LEU A 126 7.08 -6.35 -10.73
C LEU A 126 5.63 -6.00 -11.11
N LEU A 127 5.13 -6.57 -12.21
CA LEU A 127 3.77 -6.31 -12.69
C LEU A 127 2.71 -6.76 -11.66
N ILE A 128 2.89 -7.93 -11.03
CA ILE A 128 1.96 -8.43 -10.01
C ILE A 128 1.95 -7.50 -8.78
N ALA A 129 3.13 -7.13 -8.27
CA ALA A 129 3.24 -6.27 -7.09
C ALA A 129 2.66 -4.87 -7.35
N MET A 130 2.89 -4.31 -8.53
CA MET A 130 2.26 -3.05 -8.96
C MET A 130 0.74 -3.19 -8.99
N THR A 131 0.20 -4.19 -9.68
CA THR A 131 -1.25 -4.41 -9.79
C THR A 131 -1.91 -4.63 -8.42
N HIS A 132 -1.26 -5.36 -7.52
CA HIS A 132 -1.70 -5.50 -6.13
C HIS A 132 -1.76 -4.14 -5.44
N LYS A 133 -0.74 -3.31 -5.61
CA LYS A 133 -0.66 -1.99 -4.97
C LYS A 133 -1.65 -0.98 -5.54
N GLU A 134 -1.99 -1.08 -6.83
CA GLU A 134 -3.06 -0.32 -7.48
C GLU A 134 -4.46 -0.78 -7.04
N GLY A 135 -4.56 -1.87 -6.25
CA GLY A 135 -5.83 -2.34 -5.71
C GLY A 135 -6.75 -2.95 -6.76
N PHE A 136 -6.22 -3.61 -7.79
CA PHE A 136 -7.03 -4.32 -8.77
C PHE A 136 -7.86 -5.43 -8.11
N SER A 137 -9.16 -5.20 -7.98
CA SER A 137 -10.14 -6.15 -7.45
C SER A 137 -11.54 -5.92 -8.02
N ALA A 138 -12.39 -6.94 -7.98
CA ALA A 138 -13.77 -6.82 -8.47
C ALA A 138 -14.51 -5.60 -7.87
N GLY A 139 -15.18 -4.83 -8.71
CA GLY A 139 -15.89 -3.59 -8.32
C GLY A 139 -15.02 -2.33 -8.28
N THR A 140 -13.70 -2.45 -8.48
CA THR A 140 -12.82 -1.28 -8.61
C THR A 140 -12.79 -0.75 -10.03
N ARG A 141 -12.35 0.50 -10.17
CA ARG A 141 -12.24 1.16 -11.48
C ARG A 141 -11.17 0.54 -12.37
N SER A 142 -10.06 0.10 -11.79
CA SER A 142 -8.99 -0.60 -12.53
C SER A 142 -9.51 -1.93 -13.07
N TYR A 143 -10.35 -2.64 -12.30
CA TYR A 143 -11.02 -3.86 -12.75
C TYR A 143 -12.03 -3.61 -13.88
N THR A 144 -12.96 -2.67 -13.72
CA THR A 144 -13.99 -2.41 -14.75
C THR A 144 -13.43 -1.90 -16.08
N ASN A 145 -12.23 -1.33 -16.05
CA ASN A 145 -11.53 -0.83 -17.23
C ASN A 145 -10.46 -1.80 -17.76
N ASN A 146 -10.33 -3.00 -17.19
CA ASN A 146 -9.25 -3.94 -17.53
C ASN A 146 -7.86 -3.29 -17.47
N ASN A 147 -7.64 -2.36 -16.54
CA ASN A 147 -6.42 -1.58 -16.43
C ASN A 147 -5.71 -1.85 -15.09
N PRO A 148 -5.08 -3.03 -14.95
CA PRO A 148 -4.49 -3.48 -13.69
C PRO A 148 -3.35 -2.60 -13.18
N GLY A 149 -2.59 -2.00 -14.10
CA GLY A 149 -1.51 -1.09 -13.77
C GLY A 149 -1.90 0.38 -13.76
N ASN A 150 -3.18 0.74 -13.82
CA ASN A 150 -3.60 2.15 -13.84
C ASN A 150 -2.90 2.99 -14.95
N ILE A 151 -2.52 2.35 -16.06
CA ILE A 151 -1.69 2.91 -17.13
C ILE A 151 -2.50 3.90 -17.97
N GLY A 152 -1.89 5.03 -18.33
CA GLY A 152 -2.51 6.02 -19.21
C GLY A 152 -3.64 6.82 -18.57
N ASN A 153 -3.82 6.70 -17.25
CA ASN A 153 -4.81 7.48 -16.53
C ASN A 153 -4.29 8.91 -16.36
N THR A 154 -5.17 9.86 -16.69
CA THR A 154 -4.85 11.30 -16.63
C THR A 154 -5.36 11.89 -15.32
N ASP A 155 -4.74 12.97 -14.85
CA ASP A 155 -5.16 13.69 -13.64
C ASP A 155 -6.59 14.25 -13.72
N SER A 156 -7.19 14.32 -14.92
CA SER A 156 -8.60 14.63 -15.14
C SER A 156 -9.55 13.47 -14.82
N GLY A 157 -9.03 12.31 -14.38
CA GLY A 157 -9.80 11.14 -14.01
C GLY A 157 -10.28 10.28 -15.19
N ALA A 158 -9.91 10.65 -16.43
CA ALA A 158 -10.15 9.81 -17.60
C ALA A 158 -9.19 8.62 -17.53
N ASN A 159 -9.78 7.42 -17.51
CA ASN A 159 -9.01 6.18 -17.40
C ASN A 159 -8.91 5.55 -18.78
N GLN A 160 -7.74 5.05 -19.10
CA GLN A 160 -7.59 4.19 -20.24
C GLN A 160 -8.34 2.88 -19.95
N LYS A 161 -9.32 2.58 -20.78
CA LYS A 161 -10.03 1.30 -20.77
C LYS A 161 -9.44 0.41 -21.86
N PHE A 162 -9.23 -0.85 -21.50
CA PHE A 162 -8.81 -1.90 -22.41
C PHE A 162 -9.95 -2.87 -22.68
N ASP A 163 -9.96 -3.48 -23.85
CA ASP A 163 -11.00 -4.41 -24.27
C ASP A 163 -10.96 -5.69 -23.42
N THR A 164 -9.76 -6.17 -23.08
CA THR A 164 -9.55 -7.34 -22.25
C THR A 164 -8.52 -7.11 -21.14
N LEU A 165 -8.54 -7.95 -20.12
CA LEU A 165 -7.49 -7.97 -19.08
C LEU A 165 -6.10 -8.24 -19.68
N GLU A 166 -6.02 -9.10 -20.69
CA GLU A 166 -4.78 -9.39 -21.42
C GLU A 166 -4.18 -8.13 -22.04
N ASP A 167 -5.00 -7.32 -22.72
CA ASP A 167 -4.56 -6.04 -23.29
C ASP A 167 -4.03 -5.08 -22.21
N GLY A 168 -4.71 -5.04 -21.05
CA GLY A 168 -4.27 -4.24 -19.90
C GLY A 168 -2.92 -4.67 -19.33
N ILE A 169 -2.68 -5.98 -19.21
CA ILE A 169 -1.39 -6.52 -18.74
C ILE A 169 -0.30 -6.23 -19.78
N LEU A 170 -0.58 -6.40 -21.07
CA LEU A 170 0.36 -6.07 -22.14
C LEU A 170 0.68 -4.57 -22.16
N ALA A 171 -0.30 -3.70 -21.93
CA ALA A 171 -0.06 -2.26 -21.78
C ALA A 171 0.85 -1.94 -20.60
N GLN A 172 0.67 -2.61 -19.45
CA GLN A 172 1.55 -2.48 -18.29
C GLN A 172 2.98 -2.94 -18.60
N LYS A 173 3.14 -4.09 -19.27
CA LYS A 173 4.44 -4.57 -19.77
C LYS A 173 5.10 -3.53 -20.69
N HIS A 174 4.38 -3.06 -21.70
CA HIS A 174 4.91 -2.09 -22.66
C HIS A 174 5.29 -0.77 -22.00
N TYR A 175 4.54 -0.33 -20.99
CA TYR A 175 4.88 0.85 -20.21
C TYR A 175 6.26 0.72 -19.54
N ILE A 176 6.52 -0.39 -18.85
CA ILE A 176 7.83 -0.65 -18.24
C ILE A 176 8.94 -0.76 -19.29
N LEU A 177 8.69 -1.46 -20.40
CA LEU A 177 9.67 -1.57 -21.49
C LEU A 177 9.98 -0.21 -22.13
N ASN A 178 9.01 0.68 -22.26
CA ASN A 178 9.25 2.03 -22.79
C ASN A 178 10.13 2.85 -21.84
N ILE A 179 9.99 2.68 -20.52
CA ILE A 179 10.87 3.31 -19.54
C ILE A 179 12.29 2.76 -19.66
N VAL A 180 12.44 1.44 -19.64
CA VAL A 180 13.74 0.77 -19.75
C VAL A 180 14.48 1.15 -21.04
N ASN A 181 13.74 1.25 -22.15
CA ASN A 181 14.29 1.63 -23.46
C ASN A 181 14.47 3.15 -23.64
N GLY A 182 14.26 3.97 -22.61
CA GLY A 182 14.43 5.43 -22.69
C GLY A 182 13.41 6.15 -23.59
N LYS A 183 12.27 5.52 -23.89
CA LYS A 183 11.21 6.07 -24.76
C LYS A 183 10.16 6.88 -23.98
N SER A 184 10.25 6.93 -22.66
CA SER A 184 9.28 7.63 -21.81
C SER A 184 9.80 8.99 -21.37
N SER A 185 9.13 10.07 -21.82
CA SER A 185 9.46 11.43 -21.40
C SER A 185 9.21 11.68 -19.91
N ALA A 186 8.28 10.93 -19.29
CA ALA A 186 8.03 11.02 -17.86
C ALA A 186 9.19 10.44 -17.02
N PHE A 187 9.99 9.53 -17.60
CA PHE A 187 11.09 8.82 -16.94
C PHE A 187 12.39 9.03 -17.74
N PRO A 188 12.99 10.23 -17.65
CA PRO A 188 14.09 10.62 -18.52
C PRO A 188 15.40 9.94 -18.07
N MET A 189 15.70 8.80 -18.68
CA MET A 189 16.84 7.95 -18.32
C MET A 189 18.17 8.70 -18.45
N GLY A 190 18.97 8.70 -17.38
CA GLY A 190 20.25 9.39 -17.29
C GLY A 190 20.16 10.91 -17.06
N GLU A 191 18.95 11.46 -16.95
CA GLU A 191 18.74 12.91 -16.84
C GLU A 191 18.17 13.31 -15.47
N LEU A 192 18.29 14.61 -15.16
CA LEU A 192 17.74 15.18 -13.94
C LEU A 192 16.20 15.18 -14.00
N LYS A 193 15.59 14.51 -13.03
CA LYS A 193 14.16 14.58 -12.78
C LYS A 193 13.88 15.52 -11.62
N VAL A 194 13.02 16.50 -11.86
CA VAL A 194 12.45 17.38 -10.83
C VAL A 194 10.97 17.10 -10.72
N ILE A 195 10.53 16.68 -9.53
CA ILE A 195 9.13 16.52 -9.15
C ILE A 195 8.81 17.67 -8.22
N LYS A 196 7.86 18.54 -8.61
CA LYS A 196 7.46 19.66 -7.76
C LYS A 196 6.63 19.18 -6.57
N PRO A 197 6.72 19.85 -5.41
CA PRO A 197 5.75 19.69 -4.33
C PRO A 197 4.33 19.88 -4.85
N TYR A 198 3.38 19.13 -4.31
CA TYR A 198 2.01 19.11 -4.81
C TYR A 198 1.01 18.94 -3.66
N TYR A 199 -0.02 19.78 -3.64
CA TYR A 199 -1.19 19.56 -2.80
C TYR A 199 -2.16 18.62 -3.52
N SER A 200 -2.47 17.46 -2.93
CA SER A 200 -3.43 16.50 -3.48
C SER A 200 -4.83 16.72 -2.91
N PRO A 201 -5.79 17.25 -3.70
CA PRO A 201 -7.17 17.40 -3.25
C PRO A 201 -7.83 16.06 -2.97
N GLU A 202 -7.40 14.99 -3.66
CA GLU A 202 -7.91 13.64 -3.45
C GLU A 202 -7.53 13.12 -2.06
N ILE A 203 -6.25 13.24 -1.68
CA ILE A 203 -5.79 12.82 -0.35
C ILE A 203 -6.45 13.68 0.73
N ALA A 204 -6.59 14.99 0.50
CA ALA A 204 -7.28 15.88 1.43
C ALA A 204 -8.75 15.49 1.67
N LYS A 205 -9.45 14.99 0.63
CA LYS A 205 -10.84 14.51 0.73
C LYS A 205 -10.96 13.09 1.30
N ASN A 206 -9.86 12.34 1.33
CA ASN A 206 -9.83 10.92 1.71
C ASN A 206 -8.82 10.68 2.86
N PRO A 207 -9.10 11.18 4.08
CA PRO A 207 -8.17 11.05 5.21
C PRO A 207 -7.88 9.60 5.59
N GLN A 208 -8.73 8.64 5.19
CA GLN A 208 -8.51 7.21 5.39
C GLN A 208 -7.24 6.67 4.72
N TYR A 209 -6.65 7.41 3.77
CA TYR A 209 -5.36 7.04 3.20
C TYR A 209 -4.19 7.19 4.18
N GLY A 210 -4.36 7.94 5.27
CA GLY A 210 -3.30 8.15 6.26
C GLY A 210 -2.09 8.91 5.71
N LEU A 211 -2.26 9.66 4.61
CA LEU A 211 -1.22 10.45 3.96
C LEU A 211 -1.47 11.95 4.18
N PRO A 212 -0.41 12.77 4.34
CA PRO A 212 -0.57 14.22 4.35
C PRO A 212 -0.99 14.71 2.95
N PRO A 213 -1.87 15.73 2.85
CA PRO A 213 -2.31 16.25 1.56
C PRO A 213 -1.23 17.05 0.84
N PHE A 214 -0.29 17.67 1.57
CA PHE A 214 0.89 18.31 1.00
C PHE A 214 1.99 17.26 0.80
N LEU A 215 2.23 16.90 -0.46
CA LEU A 215 3.24 15.93 -0.86
C LEU A 215 4.56 16.65 -1.19
N PRO A 216 5.70 16.14 -0.71
CA PRO A 216 6.99 16.74 -1.02
C PRO A 216 7.33 16.58 -2.52
N GLY A 217 8.15 17.52 -2.99
CA GLY A 217 8.87 17.39 -4.25
C GLY A 217 10.12 16.52 -4.10
N TYR A 218 10.71 16.15 -5.23
CA TYR A 218 11.94 15.35 -5.29
C TYR A 218 12.84 15.82 -6.43
N THR A 219 14.16 15.74 -6.22
CA THR A 219 15.16 16.01 -7.26
C THR A 219 16.22 14.92 -7.25
N PHE A 220 16.39 14.24 -8.39
CA PHE A 220 17.39 13.17 -8.57
C PHE A 220 17.68 12.92 -10.05
N THR A 221 18.81 12.29 -10.37
CA THR A 221 19.06 11.78 -11.73
C THR A 221 18.36 10.43 -11.88
N PHE A 222 17.45 10.29 -12.85
CA PHE A 222 16.71 9.05 -13.05
C PHE A 222 17.59 8.00 -13.72
N THR A 223 17.85 6.89 -13.03
CA THR A 223 18.75 5.82 -13.48
C THR A 223 18.05 4.48 -13.65
N GLY A 224 16.72 4.46 -13.47
CA GLY A 224 15.90 3.25 -13.48
C GLY A 224 15.84 2.52 -12.13
N GLN A 225 16.37 3.10 -11.05
CA GLN A 225 16.23 2.52 -9.71
C GLN A 225 14.77 2.44 -9.28
N LEU A 226 14.42 1.40 -8.53
CA LEU A 226 13.06 1.11 -8.12
C LEU A 226 12.46 2.25 -7.27
N ASP A 227 13.22 2.78 -6.32
CA ASP A 227 12.78 3.91 -5.49
C ASP A 227 12.47 5.17 -6.32
N GLN A 228 13.30 5.49 -7.30
CA GLN A 228 13.10 6.59 -8.24
C GLN A 228 11.86 6.36 -9.10
N PHE A 229 11.69 5.14 -9.62
CA PHE A 229 10.55 4.75 -10.43
C PHE A 229 9.24 4.97 -9.68
N VAL A 230 9.13 4.47 -8.44
CA VAL A 230 7.86 4.59 -7.68
C VAL A 230 7.50 6.03 -7.34
N LYS A 231 8.47 6.93 -7.12
CA LYS A 231 8.19 8.37 -6.86
C LYS A 231 7.60 9.09 -8.06
N ILE A 232 8.00 8.70 -9.26
CA ILE A 232 7.43 9.24 -10.50
C ILE A 232 6.08 8.60 -10.79
N TYR A 233 5.99 7.27 -10.63
CA TYR A 233 4.84 6.47 -11.03
C TYR A 233 3.60 6.71 -10.15
N SER A 234 3.75 6.82 -8.83
CA SER A 234 2.62 6.95 -7.90
C SER A 234 2.73 8.22 -7.05
N THR A 235 1.71 9.08 -7.16
CA THR A 235 1.60 10.29 -6.33
C THR A 235 1.61 9.96 -4.83
N GLY A 236 0.91 8.91 -4.41
CA GLY A 236 0.89 8.48 -3.01
C GLY A 236 2.27 8.01 -2.50
N ALA A 237 3.11 7.48 -3.38
CA ALA A 237 4.48 7.09 -3.02
C ALA A 237 5.37 8.30 -2.66
N ARG A 238 4.94 9.54 -2.91
CA ARG A 238 5.72 10.74 -2.51
C ARG A 238 5.70 11.00 -1.01
N ALA A 239 4.69 10.53 -0.29
CA ALA A 239 4.55 10.74 1.16
C ALA A 239 4.69 9.45 2.00
N GLY A 240 5.35 8.44 1.44
CA GLY A 240 5.61 7.19 2.15
C GLY A 240 6.45 6.22 1.34
N ASN A 241 6.81 5.11 1.97
CA ASN A 241 7.59 4.04 1.34
C ASN A 241 6.78 2.74 1.17
N SER A 242 5.45 2.80 1.30
CA SER A 242 4.60 1.60 1.25
C SER A 242 4.58 0.95 -0.13
N TYR A 243 4.59 1.72 -1.23
CA TYR A 243 4.68 1.17 -2.59
C TYR A 243 5.99 0.40 -2.79
N LEU A 244 7.11 1.04 -2.44
CA LEU A 244 8.44 0.45 -2.50
C LEU A 244 8.53 -0.82 -1.65
N SER A 245 8.02 -0.76 -0.41
CA SER A 245 8.03 -1.88 0.52
C SER A 245 7.20 -3.06 0.01
N THR A 246 6.05 -2.80 -0.63
CA THR A 246 5.21 -3.85 -1.24
C THR A 246 5.98 -4.59 -2.34
N ILE A 247 6.64 -3.86 -3.26
CA ILE A 247 7.39 -4.49 -4.34
C ILE A 247 8.55 -5.33 -3.78
N ILE A 248 9.38 -4.76 -2.91
CA ILE A 248 10.53 -5.46 -2.34
C ILE A 248 10.08 -6.69 -1.56
N SER A 249 9.05 -6.56 -0.73
CA SER A 249 8.57 -7.68 0.08
C SER A 249 7.95 -8.78 -0.78
N TYR A 250 7.25 -8.43 -1.87
CA TYR A 250 6.69 -9.43 -2.79
C TYR A 250 7.80 -10.23 -3.49
N PHE A 251 8.85 -9.56 -3.97
CA PHE A 251 10.01 -10.23 -4.56
C PHE A 251 10.68 -11.17 -3.54
N ASN A 252 10.97 -10.67 -2.33
CA ASN A 252 11.62 -11.44 -1.27
C ASN A 252 10.78 -12.66 -0.86
N GLN A 253 9.45 -12.50 -0.73
CA GLN A 253 8.53 -13.59 -0.42
C GLN A 253 8.54 -14.70 -1.49
N ASN A 254 8.92 -14.38 -2.73
CA ASN A 254 9.02 -15.30 -3.84
C ASN A 254 10.49 -15.65 -4.22
N GLY A 255 11.44 -15.44 -3.30
CA GLY A 255 12.82 -15.92 -3.43
C GLY A 255 13.74 -15.08 -4.31
N LEU A 256 13.30 -13.89 -4.77
CA LEU A 256 14.17 -12.94 -5.46
C LEU A 256 14.49 -11.77 -4.55
N VAL A 257 15.77 -11.55 -4.26
CA VAL A 257 16.20 -10.46 -3.37
C VAL A 257 16.45 -9.20 -4.19
N ILE A 258 15.74 -8.13 -3.85
CA ILE A 258 15.92 -6.80 -4.45
C ILE A 258 15.99 -5.71 -3.37
N THR A 259 16.53 -4.57 -3.74
CA THR A 259 16.71 -3.39 -2.88
C THR A 259 16.10 -2.14 -3.54
N PRO A 260 15.95 -1.01 -2.82
CA PRO A 260 15.53 0.25 -3.41
C PRO A 260 16.31 0.68 -4.65
N GLU A 261 17.62 0.37 -4.69
CA GLU A 261 18.56 0.72 -5.75
C GLU A 261 18.58 -0.29 -6.91
N SER A 262 17.82 -1.38 -6.79
CA SER A 262 17.70 -2.35 -7.89
C SER A 262 17.02 -1.72 -9.09
N LYS A 263 17.47 -2.06 -10.31
CA LYS A 263 17.03 -1.36 -11.52
C LYS A 263 15.94 -2.12 -12.27
N LEU A 264 15.05 -1.36 -12.91
CA LEU A 264 14.03 -1.94 -13.81
C LEU A 264 14.64 -2.80 -14.93
N GLN A 265 15.82 -2.40 -15.42
CA GLN A 265 16.60 -3.14 -16.41
C GLN A 265 16.97 -4.55 -15.94
N ASP A 266 17.26 -4.71 -14.65
CA ASP A 266 17.64 -6.00 -14.07
C ASP A 266 16.41 -6.88 -13.90
N PHE A 267 15.26 -6.30 -13.50
CA PHE A 267 14.01 -7.05 -13.31
C PHE A 267 13.54 -7.75 -14.57
N ILE A 268 13.71 -7.10 -15.74
CA ILE A 268 13.33 -7.71 -17.02
C ILE A 268 14.30 -8.80 -17.50
N GLN A 269 15.36 -9.11 -16.74
CA GLN A 269 16.34 -10.16 -17.02
C GLN A 269 16.47 -11.15 -15.85
N MET A 270 15.71 -10.97 -14.77
CA MET A 270 15.91 -11.66 -13.49
C MET A 270 15.07 -12.93 -13.35
N GLY A 271 15.74 -14.04 -13.02
CA GLY A 271 15.12 -15.35 -12.81
C GLY A 271 14.84 -16.09 -14.14
N THR A 272 14.89 -17.41 -14.10
CA THR A 272 14.60 -18.28 -15.26
C THR A 272 13.11 -18.49 -15.43
N TYR A 273 12.69 -18.89 -16.63
CA TYR A 273 11.32 -19.29 -16.92
C TYR A 273 10.91 -20.45 -16.01
N GLY A 274 9.72 -20.33 -15.43
CA GLY A 274 9.06 -21.33 -14.61
C GLY A 274 7.60 -21.36 -14.97
#